data_AF-A0A401PTT5-F1
#
_entry.id   AF-A0A401PTT5-F1
#
_cell.length_a   1.000
_cell.length_b   1.000
_cell.length_c   1.000
_cell.angle_alpha   90.00
_cell.angle_beta   90.00
_cell.angle_gamma   90.00
#
_symmetry.space_group_name_H-M   'P 1'
#
loop_
_entity.id
_entity.type
_entity.pdbx_description
1 polymer ?
#
loop_
_entity_poly.entity_id
_entity_poly.type
_entity_poly.pdbx_seq_one_letter_code
_entity_poly.pdbx_strand_id
1 'polypeptide(L)'
;MVKRKGRAYRRRKRRVSPQRRGSQGLEAAANISHQLDYVQLRKWLKKKGFDDFYLVPANFPDIGRGLMTTKALQPGDLVIKLPEKCLLTTTTVLNSYLGEYIE
;
A
#
# COMPACT_ATOMS: atom_id res chain seq x y z
N MET A 1 16.28 17.96 29.56
CA MET A 1 15.53 18.98 28.79
C MET A 1 15.87 18.84 27.30
N VAL A 2 14.98 18.26 26.47
CA VAL A 2 15.27 17.98 25.05
C VAL A 2 15.23 19.28 24.25
N LYS A 3 16.41 19.76 23.77
CA LYS A 3 16.50 20.96 22.93
C LYS A 3 15.67 20.76 21.65
N ARG A 4 14.60 21.54 21.49
CA ARG A 4 13.75 21.55 20.28
C ARG A 4 14.58 22.01 19.07
N LYS A 5 14.93 21.07 18.20
CA LYS A 5 15.71 21.33 16.98
C LYS A 5 14.83 22.03 15.93
N GLY A 6 15.19 23.28 15.61
CA GLY A 6 14.43 24.15 14.70
C GLY A 6 14.41 23.71 13.23
N ARG A 7 13.63 24.42 12.43
CA ARG A 7 13.44 24.16 10.98
C ARG A 7 14.76 24.18 10.19
N ALA A 8 15.66 25.12 10.51
CA ALA A 8 16.98 25.24 9.88
C ALA A 8 17.86 24.01 10.13
N TYR A 9 17.93 23.52 11.38
CA TYR A 9 18.66 22.30 11.73
C TYR A 9 18.15 21.09 10.93
N ARG A 10 16.82 20.95 10.81
CA ARG A 10 16.20 19.85 10.02
C ARG A 10 16.54 19.95 8.53
N ARG A 11 16.53 21.14 7.94
CA ARG A 11 16.96 21.37 6.54
C ARG A 11 18.45 21.04 6.34
N ARG A 12 19.32 21.43 7.27
CA ARG A 12 20.76 21.13 7.22
C ARG A 12 21.02 19.63 7.29
N LYS A 13 20.37 18.91 8.21
CA LYS A 13 20.50 17.45 8.32
C LYS A 13 20.06 16.73 7.03
N ARG A 14 18.97 17.17 6.39
CA ARG A 14 18.52 16.61 5.10
C ARG A 14 19.54 16.81 3.96
N ARG A 15 20.31 17.90 3.97
CA ARG A 15 21.39 18.12 3.01
C ARG A 15 22.64 17.29 3.32
N VAL A 16 22.95 17.11 4.61
CA VAL A 16 24.13 16.38 5.11
C VAL A 16 23.90 14.86 5.19
N SER A 17 22.69 14.37 4.93
CA SER A 17 22.41 12.94 4.70
C SER A 17 22.29 12.62 3.21
N PRO A 18 23.38 12.59 2.41
CA PRO A 18 23.33 12.00 1.08
C PRO A 18 23.09 10.46 1.12
N GLN A 19 23.26 9.81 2.28
CA GLN A 19 23.12 8.35 2.43
C GLN A 19 21.69 7.88 2.74
N ARG A 20 20.74 8.20 1.86
CA ARG A 20 19.60 7.31 1.55
C ARG A 20 19.30 7.28 0.04
N ARG A 21 20.26 7.66 -0.81
CA ARG A 21 20.27 7.30 -2.23
C ARG A 21 21.10 6.03 -2.41
N GLY A 22 20.78 5.00 -1.63
CA GLY A 22 21.36 3.67 -1.77
C GLY A 22 20.46 2.82 -2.65
N SER A 23 20.39 3.16 -3.94
CA SER A 23 20.02 2.26 -5.04
C SER A 23 20.22 3.03 -6.36
N GLN A 24 21.48 3.13 -6.79
CA GLN A 24 21.77 3.37 -8.20
C GLN A 24 21.16 2.22 -9.01
N GLY A 25 20.35 2.51 -10.03
CA GLY A 25 20.25 1.66 -11.22
C GLY A 25 18.96 0.88 -11.47
N LEU A 26 18.05 0.69 -10.51
CA LEU A 26 16.69 0.22 -10.82
C LEU A 26 15.74 1.41 -10.74
N GLU A 27 14.98 1.65 -11.80
CA GLU A 27 13.84 2.56 -11.78
C GLU A 27 12.96 2.21 -10.55
N ALA A 28 13.02 3.07 -9.54
CA ALA A 28 12.39 2.77 -8.25
C ALA A 28 10.87 2.77 -8.41
N ALA A 29 10.21 1.78 -7.81
CA ALA A 29 8.76 1.64 -7.85
C ALA A 29 8.06 2.96 -7.45
N ALA A 30 7.21 3.48 -8.32
CA ALA A 30 6.55 4.75 -8.12
C ALA A 30 5.25 4.55 -7.31
N ASN A 31 5.09 5.26 -6.19
CA ASN A 31 3.86 5.19 -5.40
C ASN A 31 2.68 5.83 -6.17
N ILE A 32 1.61 5.05 -6.38
CA ILE A 32 0.41 5.46 -7.11
C ILE A 32 -0.83 5.59 -6.21
N SER A 33 -0.67 5.57 -4.88
CA SER A 33 -1.78 5.65 -3.92
C SER A 33 -2.63 6.91 -4.00
N HIS A 34 -2.14 7.95 -4.69
CA HIS A 34 -2.85 9.22 -4.89
C HIS A 34 -3.96 9.13 -5.94
N GLN A 35 -3.95 8.11 -6.81
CA GLN A 35 -4.99 7.92 -7.81
C GLN A 35 -6.34 7.61 -7.16
N LEU A 36 -7.42 8.13 -7.74
CA LEU A 36 -8.76 8.08 -7.15
C LEU A 36 -9.25 6.65 -6.90
N ASP A 37 -8.99 5.73 -7.81
CA ASP A 37 -9.41 4.33 -7.71
C ASP A 37 -8.84 3.67 -6.45
N TYR A 38 -7.56 3.90 -6.15
CA TYR A 38 -6.92 3.38 -4.95
C TYR A 38 -7.42 4.07 -3.67
N VAL A 39 -7.70 5.38 -3.73
CA VAL A 39 -8.30 6.10 -2.59
C VAL A 39 -9.69 5.53 -2.29
N GLN A 40 -10.51 5.28 -3.30
CA GLN A 40 -11.84 4.71 -3.16
C GLN A 40 -11.77 3.26 -2.64
N LEU A 41 -10.92 2.43 -3.24
CA LEU A 41 -10.69 1.05 -2.79
C LEU A 41 -10.26 1.01 -1.32
N ARG A 42 -9.33 1.88 -0.91
CA ARG A 42 -8.87 1.95 0.49
C ARG A 42 -9.99 2.37 1.43
N LYS A 43 -10.83 3.34 1.04
CA LYS A 43 -12.02 3.73 1.81
C LYS A 43 -13.01 2.57 1.94
N TRP A 44 -13.25 1.83 0.86
CA TRP A 44 -14.15 0.69 0.85
C TRP A 44 -13.62 -0.46 1.73
N LEU A 45 -12.34 -0.82 1.59
CA LEU A 45 -11.66 -1.82 2.41
C LEU A 45 -11.76 -1.50 3.90
N LYS A 46 -11.52 -0.24 4.27
CA LYS A 46 -11.69 0.23 5.66
C LYS A 46 -13.10 0.01 6.18
N LYS A 47 -14.12 0.34 5.38
CA LYS A 47 -15.54 0.07 5.74
C LYS A 47 -15.82 -1.43 5.89
N LYS A 48 -15.09 -2.29 5.19
CA LYS A 48 -15.17 -3.74 5.32
C LYS A 48 -14.25 -4.29 6.44
N GLY A 49 -13.66 -3.46 7.29
CA GLY A 49 -12.87 -3.91 8.44
C GLY A 49 -11.47 -4.39 8.07
N PHE A 50 -10.93 -3.92 6.94
CA PHE A 50 -9.52 -4.03 6.62
C PHE A 50 -8.82 -2.75 7.07
N ASP A 51 -8.06 -2.81 8.17
CA ASP A 51 -7.46 -1.63 8.81
C ASP A 51 -5.93 -1.53 8.64
N ASP A 52 -5.30 -2.56 8.08
CA ASP A 52 -3.85 -2.65 8.00
C ASP A 52 -3.32 -2.10 6.67
N PHE A 53 -2.65 -0.94 6.72
CA PHE A 53 -2.28 -0.23 5.50
C PHE A 53 -0.81 0.19 5.41
N TYR A 54 0.12 -0.68 5.83
CA TYR A 54 1.53 -0.48 5.47
C TYR A 54 1.84 -0.85 4.02
N LEU A 55 0.92 -1.49 3.30
CA LEU A 55 1.01 -1.73 1.86
C LEU A 55 0.44 -0.55 1.08
N VAL A 56 1.22 -0.02 0.14
CA VAL A 56 0.82 1.04 -0.78
C VAL A 56 0.88 0.55 -2.23
N PRO A 57 -0.10 0.92 -3.07
CA PRO A 57 -0.01 0.68 -4.50
C PRO A 57 1.22 1.34 -5.10
N ALA A 58 1.98 0.61 -5.91
CA ALA A 58 3.12 1.12 -6.64
C ALA A 58 3.16 0.58 -8.07
N ASN A 59 3.77 1.34 -8.98
CA ASN A 59 4.07 0.88 -10.33
C ASN A 59 5.56 0.51 -10.41
N PHE A 60 5.82 -0.75 -10.70
CA PHE A 60 7.14 -1.32 -10.94
C PHE A 60 7.38 -1.36 -12.46
N PRO A 61 8.53 -0.91 -12.97
CA PRO A 61 8.83 -0.88 -14.41
C PRO A 61 8.65 -2.24 -15.09
N ASP A 62 9.11 -3.30 -14.45
CA ASP A 62 9.21 -4.64 -15.07
C ASP A 62 7.92 -5.46 -14.93
N ILE A 63 7.12 -5.20 -13.90
CA ILE A 63 5.95 -6.03 -13.50
C ILE A 63 4.64 -5.24 -13.61
N GLY A 64 4.73 -3.92 -13.78
CA GLY A 64 3.59 -3.01 -13.72
C GLY A 64 3.09 -2.80 -12.29
N ARG A 65 1.78 -2.81 -12.10
CA ARG A 65 1.15 -2.46 -10.83
C ARG A 65 1.35 -3.56 -9.77
N GLY A 66 1.75 -3.16 -8.57
CA GLY A 66 1.93 -4.05 -7.43
C GLY A 66 1.74 -3.33 -6.09
N LEU A 67 2.12 -4.01 -5.00
CA LEU A 67 2.10 -3.46 -3.65
C LEU A 67 3.52 -3.30 -3.13
N MET A 68 3.79 -2.16 -2.52
CA MET A 68 5.06 -1.84 -1.86
C MET A 68 4.81 -1.63 -0.37
N THR A 69 5.67 -2.20 0.47
CA THR A 69 5.61 -2.00 1.93
C THR A 69 6.24 -0.67 2.33
N THR A 70 5.67 -0.01 3.33
CA THR A 70 6.21 1.20 3.97
C THR A 70 7.05 0.89 5.22
N LYS A 71 7.08 -0.37 5.66
CA LYS A 71 7.91 -0.90 6.75
C LYS A 71 8.80 -2.05 6.26
N ALA A 72 9.90 -2.30 6.95
CA ALA A 72 10.69 -3.52 6.70
C ALA A 72 9.86 -4.75 7.11
N LEU A 73 9.91 -5.80 6.28
CA LEU A 73 9.29 -7.09 6.56
C LEU A 73 10.37 -8.09 6.98
N GLN A 74 10.02 -9.00 7.89
CA GLN A 74 10.83 -10.16 8.26
C GLN A 74 10.18 -11.45 7.75
N PRO A 75 10.97 -12.53 7.54
CA PRO A 75 10.41 -13.84 7.25
C PRO A 75 9.41 -14.26 8.33
N GLY A 76 8.24 -14.75 7.91
CA GLY A 76 7.15 -15.14 8.82
C GLY A 76 6.19 -14.01 9.21
N ASP A 77 6.45 -12.76 8.82
CA ASP A 77 5.51 -11.67 9.03
C ASP A 77 4.22 -11.90 8.24
N LEU A 78 3.08 -11.70 8.91
CA LEU A 78 1.79 -11.58 8.24
C LEU A 78 1.78 -10.29 7.41
N VAL A 79 1.81 -10.42 6.08
CA VAL A 79 1.90 -9.29 5.14
C VAL A 79 0.54 -8.68 4.83
N ILE A 80 -0.52 -9.49 4.78
CA ILE A 80 -1.88 -9.02 4.52
C ILE A 80 -2.89 -9.99 5.12
N LYS A 81 -3.96 -9.46 5.73
CA LYS A 81 -5.12 -10.22 6.19
C LYS A 81 -6.39 -9.59 5.66
N LEU A 82 -7.10 -10.29 4.78
CA LEU A 82 -8.31 -9.78 4.15
C LEU A 82 -9.56 -10.49 4.68
N PRO A 83 -10.62 -9.76 5.10
CA PRO A 83 -11.90 -10.36 5.44
C PRO A 83 -12.55 -11.05 4.23
N GLU A 84 -13.21 -12.19 4.44
CA GLU A 84 -13.89 -12.95 3.38
C GLU A 84 -14.93 -12.12 2.61
N LYS A 85 -15.66 -11.24 3.30
CA LYS A 85 -16.63 -10.30 2.69
C LYS A 85 -16.04 -9.29 1.72
N CYS A 86 -14.72 -9.24 1.57
CA CYS A 86 -14.03 -8.44 0.55
C CYS A 86 -13.79 -9.23 -0.74
N LEU A 87 -14.02 -10.55 -0.73
CA LEU A 87 -13.80 -11.43 -1.86
C LEU A 87 -15.06 -11.55 -2.71
N LEU A 88 -14.85 -11.75 -4.01
CA LEU A 88 -15.86 -12.26 -4.92
C LEU A 88 -15.55 -13.73 -5.15
N THR A 89 -16.46 -14.59 -4.73
CA THR A 89 -16.40 -16.05 -4.88
C THR A 89 -17.58 -16.53 -5.72
N THR A 90 -17.52 -17.77 -6.21
CA THR A 90 -18.64 -18.42 -6.89
C THR A 90 -19.92 -18.37 -6.04
N THR A 91 -19.81 -18.65 -4.74
CA THR A 91 -20.92 -18.53 -3.79
C THR A 91 -21.50 -17.11 -3.76
N THR A 92 -20.66 -16.06 -3.73
CA THR A 92 -21.17 -14.68 -3.75
C THR A 92 -21.84 -14.31 -5.08
N VAL A 93 -21.42 -14.93 -6.19
CA VAL A 93 -22.02 -14.69 -7.52
C VAL A 93 -23.37 -15.41 -7.65
N LEU A 94 -23.44 -16.69 -7.26
CA LEU A 94 -24.69 -17.46 -7.27
C LEU A 94 -25.75 -16.86 -6.33
N ASN A 95 -25.32 -16.28 -5.21
CA ASN A 95 -26.22 -15.57 -4.28
C ASN A 95 -26.54 -14.12 -4.71
N SER A 96 -26.08 -13.67 -5.88
CA SER A 96 -26.37 -12.35 -6.42
C SER A 96 -27.48 -12.41 -7.47
N TYR A 97 -27.88 -11.26 -8.02
CA TYR A 97 -28.83 -11.19 -9.14
C TYR A 97 -28.39 -11.99 -10.38
N LEU A 98 -27.10 -12.33 -10.49
CA LEU A 98 -26.58 -13.16 -11.59
C LEU A 98 -26.88 -14.64 -11.42
N GLY A 99 -27.20 -15.12 -10.21
CA GLY A 99 -27.50 -16.52 -9.95
C GLY A 99 -28.62 -17.07 -10.82
N GLU A 100 -29.68 -16.29 -11.01
CA GLU A 100 -30.85 -16.64 -11.83
C GLU A 100 -30.52 -16.89 -13.32
N TYR A 101 -29.34 -16.45 -13.79
CA TYR A 101 -28.90 -16.61 -15.18
C TYR A 101 -27.82 -17.69 -15.35
N ILE A 102 -27.34 -18.30 -14.26
CA ILE A 102 -26.27 -19.30 -14.25
C ILE A 102 -26.83 -20.71 -13.95
N GLU A 103 -27.95 -20.78 -13.23
CA GLU A 103 -28.73 -22.01 -12.99
C GLU A 103 -29.59 -22.40 -14.19
#